data_AF-A0AB34AFL0-F1
#
_entry.id   AF-A0AB34AFL0-F1
#
_cell.length_a   1.000
_cell.length_b   1.000
_cell.length_c   1.000
_cell.angle_alpha   90.00
_cell.angle_beta   90.00
_cell.angle_gamma   90.00
#
_symmetry.space_group_name_H-M   'P 1'
#
loop_
_entity.id
_entity.type
_entity.pdbx_description
1 polymer ?
#
loop_
_entity_poly.entity_id
_entity_poly.type
_entity_poly.pdbx_seq_one_letter_code
_entity_poly.pdbx_strand_id
1 'polypeptide(L)'
;MMYDKKTVKKFILNYHKTMNKSNECYEDTTVDDFFSVDDQAESHEIDNSNIEESIFYNEIEILIEKVATDKEFYMFWLLAEGKTYKEVGRIFEVSDKRVQQVFDRVLDKVVEG
;
A
#
# COMPACT_ATOMS: atom_id res chain seq x y z
N MET A 1 -8.56 3.89 -16.41
CA MET A 1 -8.16 5.04 -15.53
C MET A 1 -7.36 6.09 -16.33
N MET A 2 -7.11 7.32 -15.83
CA MET A 2 -6.41 8.39 -16.58
C MET A 2 -4.88 8.20 -16.71
N TYR A 3 -4.26 7.39 -15.84
CA TYR A 3 -2.82 7.15 -15.83
C TYR A 3 -2.42 5.92 -16.64
N ASP A 4 -1.25 5.97 -17.28
CA ASP A 4 -0.70 4.83 -18.01
C ASP A 4 -0.15 3.74 -17.07
N LYS A 5 -0.09 2.50 -17.58
CA LYS A 5 0.38 1.32 -16.84
C LYS A 5 1.72 1.51 -16.14
N LYS A 6 2.68 2.19 -16.77
CA LYS A 6 4.02 2.37 -16.19
C LYS A 6 3.96 3.29 -14.97
N THR A 7 3.16 4.35 -15.04
CA THR A 7 2.93 5.27 -13.93
C THR A 7 2.25 4.56 -12.75
N VAL A 8 1.15 3.84 -13.01
CA VAL A 8 0.43 3.06 -11.99
C VAL A 8 1.33 2.01 -11.35
N LYS A 9 2.08 1.25 -12.17
CA LYS A 9 3.02 0.25 -11.68
C LYS A 9 4.09 0.85 -10.77
N LYS A 10 4.67 1.98 -11.18
CA LYS A 10 5.71 2.66 -10.40
C LYS A 10 5.14 3.19 -9.08
N PHE A 11 3.93 3.73 -9.10
CA PHE A 11 3.25 4.20 -7.90
C PHE A 11 3.08 3.06 -6.89
N ILE A 12 2.44 1.95 -7.28
CA ILE A 12 2.17 0.80 -6.41
C ILE A 12 3.46 0.27 -5.76
N LEU A 13 4.51 0.03 -6.56
CA LEU A 13 5.78 -0.51 -6.05
C LEU A 13 6.52 0.43 -5.09
N ASN A 14 6.12 1.70 -5.00
CA ASN A 14 6.70 2.67 -4.10
C ASN A 14 5.71 3.15 -3.03
N TYR A 15 4.49 2.59 -2.96
CA TYR A 15 3.44 3.07 -2.06
C TYR A 15 3.84 2.93 -0.58
N HIS A 16 4.44 1.81 -0.15
CA HIS A 16 5.01 1.68 1.20
C HIS A 16 5.96 2.82 1.65
N LYS A 17 6.54 3.60 0.72
CA LYS A 17 7.41 4.73 1.05
C LYS A 17 6.63 5.99 1.46
N THR A 18 5.34 6.06 1.16
CA THR A 18 4.45 7.13 1.65
C THR A 18 4.01 6.82 3.08
N MET A 19 3.79 5.53 3.39
CA MET A 19 3.48 5.06 4.75
C MET A 19 4.66 5.25 5.73
N ASN A 20 5.89 4.93 5.33
CA ASN A 20 7.07 5.09 6.19
C ASN A 20 7.50 6.56 6.46
N LYS A 21 6.76 7.55 5.96
CA LYS A 21 7.01 8.98 6.24
C LYS A 21 6.21 9.51 7.41
N SER A 22 5.11 8.84 7.79
CA SER A 22 4.54 9.14 9.10
C SER A 22 5.56 8.66 10.12
N ASN A 23 6.12 9.58 10.89
CA ASN A 23 6.71 9.22 12.17
C ASN A 23 5.60 8.51 12.94
N GLU A 24 5.56 7.18 12.90
CA GLU A 24 4.87 6.42 13.92
C GLU A 24 5.60 6.78 15.21
N CYS A 25 5.11 7.82 15.89
CA CYS A 25 5.49 8.10 17.26
C CYS A 25 5.01 6.90 18.07
N TYR A 26 5.89 5.91 18.23
CA TYR A 26 5.85 5.06 19.40
C TYR A 26 6.15 5.98 20.58
N GLU A 27 5.14 6.73 21.03
CA GLU A 27 5.21 7.31 22.35
C GLU A 27 5.32 6.14 23.32
N ASP A 28 6.38 6.18 24.14
CA ASP A 28 6.57 5.26 25.25
C ASP A 28 5.57 5.66 26.35
N THR A 29 4.29 5.49 26.06
CA THR A 29 3.18 5.85 26.95
C THR A 29 2.95 4.67 27.90
N THR A 30 3.11 4.89 29.19
CA THR A 30 2.74 3.89 30.19
C THR A 30 1.23 3.90 30.42
N VAL A 31 0.70 2.85 31.07
CA VAL A 31 -0.72 2.81 31.45
C VAL A 31 -1.09 3.99 32.36
N ASP A 32 -0.16 4.46 33.19
CA ASP A 32 -0.39 5.57 34.09
C ASP A 32 -0.50 6.91 33.34
N ASP A 33 0.24 7.09 32.25
CA ASP A 33 0.16 8.27 31.38
C ASP A 33 -1.21 8.34 30.67
N PHE A 34 -1.79 7.20 30.29
CA PHE A 34 -3.12 7.14 29.66
C PHE A 34 -4.27 7.62 30.56
N PHE A 35 -4.15 7.42 31.88
CA PHE A 35 -5.17 7.84 32.85
C PHE A 35 -4.88 9.20 33.49
N SER A 36 -3.77 9.84 33.12
CA SER A 36 -3.45 11.18 33.59
C SER A 36 -4.41 12.19 32.98
N VAL A 37 -5.00 13.05 33.81
CA VAL A 37 -5.98 14.07 33.39
C VAL A 37 -5.30 15.45 33.27
N ASP A 38 -3.97 15.51 33.41
CA ASP A 38 -3.19 16.76 33.37
C ASP A 38 -2.64 17.08 31.97
N ASP A 39 -2.91 16.23 30.97
CA ASP A 39 -2.40 16.42 29.63
C ASP A 39 -3.23 17.46 28.87
N GLN A 40 -2.63 18.64 28.69
CA GLN A 40 -2.89 19.45 27.51
C GLN A 40 -2.67 18.53 26.30
N ALA A 41 -3.73 17.92 25.77
CA ALA A 41 -3.64 17.05 24.62
C ALA A 41 -2.83 17.78 23.54
N GLU A 42 -1.61 17.32 23.29
CA GLU A 42 -0.82 17.83 22.19
C GLU A 42 -1.67 17.65 20.95
N SER A 43 -2.01 18.76 20.28
CA SER A 43 -2.67 18.66 18.99
C SER A 43 -1.64 18.09 18.03
N HIS A 44 -1.62 16.78 17.86
CA HIS A 44 -0.93 16.19 16.74
C HIS A 44 -1.61 16.74 15.49
N GLU A 45 -0.93 17.66 14.81
CA GLU A 45 -1.37 18.13 13.51
C GLU A 45 -1.56 16.87 12.64
N ILE A 46 -2.75 16.74 12.06
CA ILE A 46 -3.01 15.64 11.13
C ILE A 46 -2.01 15.82 9.98
N ASP A 47 -1.06 14.90 9.87
CA ASP A 47 -0.08 14.88 8.79
C ASP A 47 -0.80 14.55 7.48
N ASN A 48 -1.27 15.59 6.81
CA ASN A 48 -2.01 15.51 5.56
C ASN A 48 -1.09 15.23 4.35
N SER A 49 0.22 15.04 4.55
CA SER A 49 1.20 15.00 3.45
C SER A 49 1.04 13.83 2.49
N ASN A 50 0.31 12.76 2.88
CA ASN A 50 0.11 11.56 2.06
C ASN A 50 -1.38 11.27 1.73
N ILE A 51 -2.29 12.24 1.91
CA ILE A 51 -3.73 12.03 1.67
C ILE A 51 -4.00 11.72 0.20
N GLU A 52 -3.39 12.46 -0.73
CA GLU A 52 -3.61 12.27 -2.16
C GLU A 52 -3.14 10.89 -2.63
N GLU A 53 -1.98 10.42 -2.14
CA GLU A 53 -1.48 9.08 -2.42
C GLU A 53 -2.38 8.00 -1.83
N SER A 54 -2.94 8.21 -0.65
CA SER A 54 -3.87 7.26 -0.02
C SER A 54 -5.20 7.17 -0.78
N ILE A 55 -5.75 8.31 -1.23
CA ILE A 55 -6.93 8.34 -2.10
C ILE A 55 -6.64 7.58 -3.40
N PHE A 56 -5.51 7.88 -4.04
CA PHE A 56 -5.15 7.23 -5.31
C PHE A 56 -4.90 5.73 -5.15
N TYR A 57 -4.31 5.29 -4.04
CA TYR A 57 -4.15 3.87 -3.73
C TYR A 57 -5.50 3.18 -3.58
N ASN A 58 -6.43 3.76 -2.82
CA ASN A 58 -7.77 3.19 -2.63
C ASN A 58 -8.53 3.08 -3.95
N GLU A 59 -8.40 4.06 -4.85
CA GLU A 59 -8.99 3.98 -6.20
C GLU A 59 -8.43 2.79 -7.00
N ILE A 60 -7.11 2.59 -6.96
CA ILE A 60 -6.45 1.44 -7.60
C ILE A 60 -6.94 0.13 -6.98
N GLU A 61 -7.00 0.06 -5.65
CA GLU A 61 -7.39 -1.14 -4.91
C GLU A 61 -8.81 -1.58 -5.31
N ILE A 62 -9.78 -0.65 -5.31
CA ILE A 62 -11.17 -0.92 -5.73
C ILE A 62 -11.23 -1.44 -7.18
N LEU A 63 -10.38 -0.93 -8.07
CA LEU A 63 -10.32 -1.41 -9.45
C LEU A 63 -9.72 -2.81 -9.53
N ILE A 64 -8.66 -3.09 -8.75
CA ILE A 64 -8.03 -4.41 -8.70
C ILE A 64 -8.99 -5.45 -8.13
N GLU A 65 -9.69 -5.15 -7.03
CA GLU A 65 -10.69 -6.05 -6.42
C GLU A 65 -11.76 -6.51 -7.43
N LYS A 66 -12.15 -5.64 -8.37
CA LYS A 66 -13.16 -5.97 -9.39
C LYS A 66 -12.67 -6.92 -10.48
N VAL A 67 -11.36 -6.92 -10.77
CA VAL A 67 -10.80 -7.59 -11.97
C VAL A 67 -9.81 -8.72 -11.65
N ALA A 68 -9.31 -8.76 -10.42
CA ALA A 68 -8.35 -9.74 -9.93
C ALA A 68 -9.06 -10.90 -9.22
N THR A 69 -8.45 -12.08 -9.26
CA THR A 69 -8.77 -13.13 -8.29
C THR A 69 -8.16 -12.82 -6.92
N ASP A 70 -8.65 -13.43 -5.84
CA ASP A 70 -8.07 -13.25 -4.49
C ASP A 70 -6.55 -13.43 -4.46
N LYS A 71 -6.04 -14.47 -5.15
CA LYS A 71 -4.59 -14.71 -5.25
C LYS A 71 -3.87 -13.56 -5.95
N GLU A 72 -4.43 -13.04 -7.04
CA GLU A 72 -3.84 -11.91 -7.78
C GLU A 72 -3.89 -10.62 -6.95
N PHE A 73 -4.99 -10.40 -6.21
CA PHE A 73 -5.15 -9.30 -5.27
C PHE A 73 -4.09 -9.34 -4.17
N TYR A 74 -3.91 -10.48 -3.49
CA TYR A 74 -2.89 -10.59 -2.43
C TYR A 74 -1.46 -10.41 -2.96
N MET A 75 -1.18 -10.84 -4.21
CA MET A 75 0.10 -10.55 -4.86
C MET A 75 0.30 -9.06 -5.09
N PHE A 76 -0.73 -8.33 -5.54
CA PHE A 76 -0.70 -6.87 -5.64
C PHE A 76 -0.47 -6.21 -4.27
N TRP A 77 -1.25 -6.60 -3.26
CA TRP A 77 -1.19 -6.00 -1.93
C TRP A 77 0.21 -6.13 -1.32
N LEU A 78 0.82 -7.32 -1.35
CA LEU A 78 2.18 -7.52 -0.86
C LEU A 78 3.24 -6.68 -1.61
N LEU A 79 3.04 -6.44 -2.90
CA LEU A 79 3.94 -5.57 -3.67
C LEU A 79 3.76 -4.09 -3.28
N ALA A 80 2.54 -3.66 -2.96
CA ALA A 80 2.26 -2.33 -2.44
C ALA A 80 2.90 -2.09 -1.07
N GLU A 81 2.85 -3.10 -0.19
CA GLU A 81 3.54 -3.20 1.10
C GLU A 81 5.08 -3.29 0.98
N GLY A 82 5.62 -3.25 -0.24
CA GLY A 82 7.06 -3.17 -0.49
C GLY A 82 7.78 -4.50 -0.54
N LYS A 83 7.09 -5.65 -0.55
CA LYS A 83 7.73 -6.94 -0.83
C LYS A 83 8.25 -6.98 -2.27
N THR A 84 9.39 -7.62 -2.46
CA THR A 84 9.97 -7.86 -3.78
C THR A 84 9.25 -8.99 -4.52
N TYR A 85 9.34 -9.02 -5.86
CA TYR A 85 8.81 -10.15 -6.65
C TYR A 85 9.33 -11.51 -6.20
N LYS A 86 10.57 -11.57 -5.68
CA LYS A 86 11.17 -12.80 -5.15
C LYS A 86 10.52 -13.24 -3.85
N GLU A 87 10.25 -12.32 -2.93
CA GLU A 87 9.58 -12.61 -1.66
C GLU A 87 8.14 -13.06 -1.90
N VAL A 88 7.41 -12.34 -2.75
CA VAL A 88 6.05 -12.74 -3.17
C VAL A 88 6.08 -14.10 -3.85
N GLY A 89 7.04 -14.35 -4.74
CA GLY A 89 7.19 -15.64 -5.42
C GLY A 89 7.39 -16.79 -4.44
N ARG A 90 8.20 -16.57 -3.39
CA ARG A 90 8.40 -17.55 -2.32
C ARG A 90 7.10 -17.85 -1.55
N ILE A 91 6.27 -16.84 -1.27
CA ILE A 91 4.99 -17.00 -0.54
C ILE A 91 3.99 -17.82 -1.35
N PHE A 92 3.91 -17.58 -2.67
CA PHE A 92 2.95 -18.26 -3.55
C PHE A 92 3.51 -19.50 -4.27
N GLU A 93 4.74 -19.90 -3.93
CA GLU A 93 5.45 -21.04 -4.55
C GLU A 93 5.57 -20.92 -6.09
N VAL A 94 5.85 -19.71 -6.57
CA VAL A 94 6.05 -19.39 -8.00
C VAL A 94 7.35 -18.62 -8.22
N SER A 95 7.81 -18.55 -9.48
CA SER A 95 8.98 -17.73 -9.82
C SER A 95 8.70 -16.23 -9.71
N ASP A 96 9.75 -15.45 -9.47
CA ASP A 96 9.75 -13.99 -9.53
C ASP A 96 9.17 -13.46 -10.85
N LYS A 97 9.56 -14.07 -11.97
CA LYS A 97 9.02 -13.76 -13.31
C LYS A 97 7.52 -14.02 -13.39
N ARG A 98 7.03 -15.07 -12.74
CA ARG A 98 5.59 -15.37 -12.72
C ARG A 98 4.82 -14.31 -11.93
N VAL A 99 5.35 -13.86 -10.79
CA VAL A 99 4.78 -12.73 -10.03
C VAL A 99 4.69 -11.49 -10.91
N GLN A 100 5.78 -11.14 -11.60
CA GLN A 100 5.80 -9.99 -12.49
C GLN A 100 4.74 -10.11 -13.60
N GLN A 101 4.62 -11.28 -14.25
CA GLN A 101 3.61 -11.52 -15.30
C GLN A 101 2.18 -11.44 -14.78
N VAL A 102 1.92 -11.92 -13.56
CA VAL A 102 0.60 -11.82 -12.93
C VAL A 102 0.28 -10.35 -12.66
N PHE A 103 1.20 -9.64 -12.02
CA PHE A 103 1.02 -8.23 -11.72
C PHE A 103 0.82 -7.39 -12.99
N ASP A 104 1.63 -7.60 -14.02
CA ASP A 104 1.49 -6.89 -15.29
C ASP A 104 0.13 -7.13 -15.95
N ARG A 105 -0.42 -8.35 -15.87
CA ARG A 105 -1.75 -8.67 -16.42
C ARG A 105 -2.89 -8.05 -15.62
N VAL A 106 -2.77 -7.97 -14.29
CA VAL A 106 -3.74 -7.25 -13.45
C VAL A 106 -3.77 -5.78 -13.85
N LEU A 107 -2.59 -5.16 -14.03
CA LEU A 107 -2.51 -3.77 -14.43
C LEU A 107 -3.05 -3.52 -15.84
N ASP A 108 -2.89 -4.47 -16.78
CA ASP A 108 -3.53 -4.36 -18.09
C ASP A 108 -5.06 -4.25 -17.95
N LYS A 109 -5.67 -5.09 -17.10
CA LYS A 109 -7.13 -5.03 -16.84
C LYS A 109 -7.58 -3.71 -16.21
N VAL A 110 -6.75 -3.10 -15.36
CA VAL A 110 -7.08 -1.85 -14.64
C VAL A 110 -6.93 -0.61 -15.54
N VAL A 111 -5.98 -0.62 -16.47
CA VAL A 111 -5.69 0.52 -17.34
C VAL A 111 -6.51 0.48 -18.63
N GLU A 112 -6.76 -0.72 -19.17
CA GLU A 112 -7.54 -0.93 -20.40
C GLU A 112 -9.04 -1.12 -20.16
N GLY A 113 -9.45 -1.44 -18.92
CA GLY A 113 -10.85 -1.50 -18.47
C GLY A 113 -11.44 -0.14 -18.16
#